data_AF-A0A420RRP4-F1
#
_entry.id   AF-A0A420RRP4-F1
#
_cell.length_a   1.000
_cell.length_b   1.000
_cell.length_c   1.000
_cell.angle_alpha   90.00
_cell.angle_beta   90.00
_cell.angle_gamma   90.00
#
_symmetry.space_group_name_H-M   'P 1'
#
loop_
_entity.id
_entity.type
_entity.pdbx_description
1 polymer ?
#
loop_
_entity_poly.entity_id
_entity_poly.type
_entity_poly.pdbx_seq_one_letter_code
_entity_poly.pdbx_strand_id
1 'polypeptide(L)'
;MSWNPYLSSQDFVRGKRKHPDTNHDMEAFLKTLDPRLSNVWRDLEEFAKLSNIASQTGRKLQPNIFSEAMVSILYRLLALSPESASENAFRLGMMTFAASIFFRWRDMKQRQAYLDDSFTDALIELKKAATRPPSTVLLWLLMIWRTNSVQGGGDQAIEGWILEVMDGLAICSWSELHNVLKSVLWVDCLFDASSKRILEPTLEKAARKGAGVDS
;
A
#
# COMPACT_ATOMS: atom_id res chain seq x y z
N MET A 1 4.21 23.52 -8.39
CA MET A 1 4.58 22.15 -7.99
C MET A 1 4.86 21.32 -9.22
N SER A 2 5.95 20.54 -9.20
CA SER A 2 6.21 19.57 -10.25
C SER A 2 5.39 18.31 -9.98
N TRP A 3 4.76 17.78 -11.03
CA TRP A 3 4.00 16.52 -10.98
C TRP A 3 4.73 15.37 -11.66
N ASN A 4 5.92 15.61 -12.20
CA ASN A 4 6.79 14.54 -12.69
C ASN A 4 7.29 13.69 -11.49
N PRO A 5 7.60 12.39 -11.69
CA PRO A 5 8.19 11.56 -10.65
C PRO A 5 9.45 12.22 -10.09
N TYR A 6 9.40 12.57 -8.81
CA TYR A 6 10.46 13.30 -8.13
C TYR A 6 11.76 12.49 -8.11
N LEU A 7 11.69 11.22 -7.70
CA LEU A 7 12.88 10.37 -7.55
C LEU A 7 13.46 9.96 -8.89
N SER A 8 12.63 9.77 -9.92
CA SER A 8 13.13 9.45 -11.26
C SER A 8 13.72 10.65 -11.99
N SER A 9 13.39 11.88 -11.58
CA SER A 9 13.89 13.12 -12.20
C SER A 9 15.23 13.61 -11.63
N GLN A 10 15.61 13.09 -10.47
CA GLN A 10 16.92 13.35 -9.90
C GLN A 10 17.87 12.25 -10.42
N ASP A 11 18.93 12.62 -11.12
CA ASP A 11 19.92 11.74 -11.77
C ASP A 11 20.70 10.79 -10.82
N PHE A 12 20.17 10.48 -9.64
CA PHE A 12 20.74 9.56 -8.65
C PHE A 12 20.79 8.10 -9.13
N VAL A 13 20.03 7.73 -10.17
CA VAL A 13 19.97 6.36 -10.70
C VAL A 13 20.41 6.33 -12.16
N ARG A 14 21.71 6.48 -12.40
CA ARG A 14 22.34 6.06 -13.67
C ARG A 14 22.44 4.54 -13.69
N GLY A 15 21.29 3.90 -13.87
CA GLY A 15 21.13 2.46 -13.89
C GLY A 15 19.72 2.09 -14.30
N LYS A 16 19.34 2.40 -15.54
CA LYS A 16 18.15 1.78 -16.17
C LYS A 16 18.39 0.28 -16.32
N ARG A 17 18.26 -0.48 -15.23
CA ARG A 17 17.91 -1.88 -15.33
C ARG A 17 16.40 -1.91 -15.42
N LYS A 18 15.88 -2.13 -16.64
CA LYS A 18 14.54 -2.67 -16.80
C LYS A 18 14.52 -3.98 -16.02
N HIS A 19 13.91 -3.96 -14.84
CA HIS A 19 13.62 -5.20 -14.13
C HIS A 19 12.35 -5.77 -14.80
N PRO A 20 12.41 -6.97 -15.37
CA PRO A 20 11.21 -7.65 -15.81
C PRO A 20 10.56 -8.22 -14.55
N ASP A 21 9.46 -7.59 -14.14
CA ASP A 21 8.32 -8.18 -13.42
C ASP A 21 7.43 -7.05 -12.90
N THR A 22 7.18 -6.01 -13.72
CA THR A 22 6.03 -5.16 -13.44
C THR A 22 4.80 -6.02 -13.66
N ASN A 23 4.06 -6.29 -12.59
CA ASN A 23 2.77 -6.95 -12.64
C ASN A 23 1.93 -6.22 -13.71
N HIS A 24 1.65 -6.89 -14.83
CA HIS A 24 0.99 -6.29 -16.00
C HIS A 24 -0.32 -5.59 -15.60
N ASP A 25 -1.01 -6.14 -14.61
CA ASP A 25 -2.25 -5.61 -14.06
C ASP A 25 -2.04 -4.27 -13.33
N MET A 26 -0.91 -4.10 -12.65
CA MET A 26 -0.57 -2.84 -11.99
C MET A 26 -0.25 -1.74 -13.01
N GLU A 27 0.53 -2.05 -14.06
CA GLU A 27 0.79 -1.06 -15.12
C GLU A 27 -0.48 -0.65 -15.86
N ALA A 28 -1.38 -1.60 -16.14
CA ALA A 28 -2.67 -1.33 -16.73
C ALA A 28 -3.52 -0.43 -15.83
N PHE A 29 -3.59 -0.75 -14.53
CA PHE A 29 -4.30 0.07 -13.55
C PHE A 29 -3.75 1.49 -13.47
N LEU A 30 -2.42 1.67 -13.39
CA LEU A 30 -1.80 3.01 -13.34
C LEU A 30 -2.08 3.87 -14.57
N LYS A 31 -2.37 3.27 -15.73
CA LYS A 31 -2.78 4.01 -16.94
C LYS A 31 -4.22 4.51 -16.87
N THR A 32 -5.05 3.96 -15.98
CA THR A 32 -6.45 4.38 -15.79
C THR A 32 -6.62 5.51 -14.77
N LEU A 33 -5.61 5.78 -13.95
CA LEU A 33 -5.67 6.81 -12.91
C LEU A 33 -5.30 8.20 -13.46
N ASP A 34 -5.68 9.24 -12.71
CA ASP A 34 -5.10 10.57 -12.84
C ASP A 34 -3.55 10.46 -12.88
N PRO A 35 -2.90 10.98 -13.94
CA PRO A 35 -1.44 10.89 -14.10
C PRO A 35 -0.66 11.41 -12.88
N ARG A 36 -1.21 12.39 -12.15
CA ARG A 36 -0.61 12.93 -10.92
C ARG A 36 -0.58 11.87 -9.82
N LEU A 37 -1.65 11.09 -9.66
CA LEU A 37 -1.73 10.00 -8.69
C LEU A 37 -0.74 8.89 -9.06
N SER A 38 -0.70 8.51 -10.33
CA SER A 38 0.26 7.52 -10.84
C SER A 38 1.71 7.94 -10.68
N ASN A 39 2.03 9.23 -10.79
CA ASN A 39 3.38 9.72 -10.56
C ASN A 39 3.78 9.69 -9.09
N VAL A 40 2.85 9.95 -8.17
CA VAL A 40 3.12 9.80 -6.73
C VAL A 40 3.35 8.33 -6.38
N TRP A 41 2.57 7.41 -6.97
CA TRP A 41 2.80 5.98 -6.81
C TRP A 41 4.21 5.55 -7.21
N ARG A 42 4.68 6.01 -8.39
CA ARG A 42 6.04 5.70 -8.88
C ARG A 42 7.13 6.18 -7.93
N ASP A 43 6.92 7.33 -7.29
CA ASP A 43 7.87 7.82 -6.27
C ASP A 43 7.85 6.94 -5.01
N LEU A 44 6.69 6.47 -4.57
CA LEU A 44 6.61 5.50 -3.47
C LEU A 44 7.25 4.15 -3.83
N GLU A 45 7.09 3.70 -5.08
CA GLU A 45 7.69 2.48 -5.59
C GLU A 45 9.21 2.54 -5.61
N GLU A 46 9.78 3.61 -6.15
CA GLU A 46 11.22 3.81 -6.14
C GLU A 46 11.75 3.91 -4.70
N PHE A 47 11.05 4.64 -3.83
CA PHE A 47 11.41 4.74 -2.43
C PHE A 47 11.40 3.39 -1.71
N ALA A 48 10.36 2.57 -1.93
CA ALA A 48 10.25 1.24 -1.33
C ALA A 48 11.37 0.30 -1.80
N LYS A 49 11.67 0.32 -3.11
CA LYS A 49 12.80 -0.43 -3.70
C LYS A 49 14.13 -0.03 -3.07
N LEU A 50 14.42 1.27 -3.02
CA LEU A 50 15.65 1.79 -2.40
C LEU A 50 15.74 1.43 -0.91
N SER A 51 14.62 1.46 -0.19
CA SER A 51 14.55 1.08 1.22
C SER A 51 14.85 -0.41 1.44
N ASN A 52 14.27 -1.28 0.62
CA ASN A 52 14.54 -2.72 0.68
C ASN A 52 16.02 -3.03 0.35
N ILE A 53 16.58 -2.42 -0.70
CA ILE A 53 18.00 -2.57 -1.06
C ILE A 53 18.91 -2.08 0.07
N ALA A 54 18.64 -0.90 0.64
CA ALA A 54 19.41 -0.34 1.74
C ALA A 54 19.41 -1.28 2.94
N SER A 55 18.23 -1.80 3.32
CA SER A 55 18.10 -2.77 4.42
C SER A 55 18.89 -4.06 4.16
N GLN A 56 18.81 -4.61 2.95
CA GLN A 56 19.53 -5.85 2.59
C GLN A 56 21.05 -5.67 2.56
N THR A 57 21.52 -4.47 2.23
CA THR A 57 22.95 -4.14 2.12
C THR A 57 23.53 -3.53 3.40
N GLY A 58 22.74 -3.39 4.47
CA GLY A 58 23.13 -2.73 5.71
C GLY A 58 23.44 -1.23 5.54
N ARG A 59 23.01 -0.62 4.44
CA ARG A 59 23.20 0.80 4.14
C ARG A 59 22.00 1.61 4.64
N LYS A 60 22.20 2.90 4.85
CA LYS A 60 21.13 3.85 5.16
C LYS A 60 20.87 4.74 3.97
N LEU A 61 19.60 5.11 3.76
CA LEU A 61 19.25 6.19 2.86
C LEU A 61 19.88 7.49 3.36
N GLN A 62 20.33 8.34 2.43
CA GLN A 62 20.85 9.65 2.82
C GLN A 62 19.70 10.47 3.44
N PRO A 63 19.91 11.13 4.59
CA PRO A 63 18.85 11.86 5.29
C PRO A 63 18.12 12.89 4.42
N ASN A 64 18.83 13.56 3.52
CA ASN A 64 18.24 14.57 2.62
C ASN A 64 17.27 13.93 1.62
N ILE A 65 17.62 12.78 1.06
CA ILE A 65 16.74 12.04 0.14
C ILE A 65 15.46 11.61 0.87
N PHE A 66 15.60 11.17 2.13
CA PHE A 66 14.46 10.76 2.94
C PHE A 66 13.49 11.92 3.24
N SER A 67 14.01 13.06 3.71
CA SER A 67 13.17 14.22 4.05
C SER A 67 12.54 14.86 2.83
N GLU A 68 13.26 14.96 1.71
CA GLU A 68 12.75 15.50 0.45
C GLU A 68 11.69 14.59 -0.17
N ALA A 69 11.91 13.28 -0.20
CA ALA A 69 10.92 12.31 -0.68
C ALA A 69 9.65 12.36 0.19
N MET A 70 9.80 12.38 1.52
CA MET A 70 8.70 12.51 2.47
C MET A 70 7.84 13.75 2.16
N VAL A 71 8.46 14.93 2.08
CA VAL A 71 7.75 16.19 1.84
C VAL A 71 7.07 16.17 0.48
N SER A 72 7.78 15.74 -0.56
CA SER A 72 7.27 15.69 -1.94
C SER A 72 6.06 14.76 -2.09
N ILE A 73 6.14 13.55 -1.53
CA ILE A 73 5.08 12.53 -1.63
C ILE A 73 3.85 12.97 -0.83
N LEU A 74 4.02 13.29 0.45
CA LEU A 74 2.90 13.61 1.33
C LEU A 74 2.17 14.88 0.90
N TYR A 75 2.88 15.92 0.47
CA TYR A 75 2.24 17.14 -0.01
C TYR A 75 1.40 16.86 -1.26
N ARG A 76 1.93 16.10 -2.22
CA ARG A 76 1.18 15.77 -3.44
C ARG A 76 -0.05 14.90 -3.16
N LEU A 77 0.04 13.94 -2.23
CA LEU A 77 -1.14 13.16 -1.80
C LEU A 77 -2.20 14.03 -1.12
N LEU A 78 -1.79 15.01 -0.31
CA LEU A 78 -2.70 15.96 0.34
C LEU A 78 -3.36 16.92 -0.66
N ALA A 79 -2.63 17.33 -1.71
CA ALA A 79 -3.13 18.23 -2.74
C ALA A 79 -4.05 17.56 -3.77
N LEU A 80 -4.09 16.22 -3.81
CA LEU A 80 -4.97 15.47 -4.70
C LEU A 80 -6.36 15.31 -4.08
N SER A 81 -7.39 15.57 -4.88
CA SER A 81 -8.79 15.35 -4.53
C SER A 81 -9.43 14.49 -5.63
N PRO A 82 -9.24 13.17 -5.62
CA PRO A 82 -9.78 12.30 -6.64
C PRO A 82 -11.31 12.23 -6.55
N GLU A 83 -11.96 12.22 -7.71
CA GLU A 83 -13.43 12.17 -7.80
C GLU A 83 -13.96 10.73 -7.73
N SER A 84 -13.17 9.75 -8.17
CA SER A 84 -13.56 8.34 -8.14
C SER A 84 -13.28 7.70 -6.78
N ALA A 85 -14.19 6.82 -6.34
CA ALA A 85 -14.01 6.05 -5.10
C ALA A 85 -12.72 5.20 -5.14
N SER A 86 -12.41 4.61 -6.30
CA SER A 86 -11.18 3.82 -6.51
C SER A 86 -9.92 4.66 -6.34
N GLU A 87 -9.83 5.83 -6.97
CA GLU A 87 -8.64 6.68 -6.83
C GLU A 87 -8.53 7.31 -5.45
N ASN A 88 -9.66 7.67 -4.81
CA ASN A 88 -9.63 8.23 -3.46
C ASN A 88 -9.16 7.18 -2.44
N ALA A 89 -9.68 5.95 -2.51
CA ALA A 89 -9.19 4.84 -1.70
C ALA A 89 -7.70 4.57 -1.97
N PHE A 90 -7.28 4.58 -3.24
CA PHE A 90 -5.88 4.38 -3.59
C PHE A 90 -4.96 5.49 -3.07
N ARG A 91 -5.39 6.75 -3.17
CA ARG A 91 -4.69 7.92 -2.60
C ARG A 91 -4.55 7.80 -1.08
N LEU A 92 -5.63 7.45 -0.37
CA LEU A 92 -5.61 7.31 1.09
C LEU A 92 -4.76 6.11 1.51
N GLY A 93 -4.79 5.00 0.78
CA GLY A 93 -3.87 3.87 0.98
C GLY A 93 -2.41 4.26 0.83
N MET A 94 -2.06 5.01 -0.22
CA MET A 94 -0.72 5.58 -0.38
C MET A 94 -0.34 6.53 0.76
N MET A 95 -1.29 7.33 1.24
CA MET A 95 -1.04 8.29 2.32
C MET A 95 -0.81 7.60 3.66
N THR A 96 -1.60 6.57 3.98
CA THR A 96 -1.42 5.72 5.16
C THR A 96 -0.11 4.95 5.08
N PHE A 97 0.21 4.37 3.93
CA PHE A 97 1.50 3.71 3.69
C PHE A 97 2.67 4.69 3.88
N ALA A 98 2.64 5.86 3.24
CA ALA A 98 3.67 6.88 3.40
C ALA A 98 3.81 7.33 4.86
N ALA A 99 2.69 7.60 5.54
CA ALA A 99 2.68 8.00 6.94
C ALA A 99 3.29 6.92 7.85
N SER A 100 3.00 5.65 7.60
CA SER A 100 3.58 4.53 8.35
C SER A 100 5.07 4.33 8.13
N ILE A 101 5.64 4.85 7.04
CA ILE A 101 7.09 4.89 6.79
C ILE A 101 7.72 6.09 7.49
N PHE A 102 7.13 7.28 7.29
CA PHE A 102 7.76 8.55 7.64
C PHE A 102 7.48 9.02 9.08
N PHE A 103 6.36 8.63 9.68
CA PHE A 103 5.86 9.18 10.93
C PHE A 103 5.83 8.22 12.12
N ARG A 104 6.46 7.03 12.04
CA ARG A 104 6.62 6.11 13.18
C ARG A 104 7.31 6.73 14.41
N TRP A 105 7.80 7.97 14.32
CA TRP A 105 8.58 8.67 15.32
C TRP A 105 7.90 9.88 16.00
N ARG A 106 6.65 10.22 15.67
CA ARG A 106 5.98 11.40 16.28
C ARG A 106 4.61 11.07 16.84
N ASP A 107 4.37 11.48 18.09
CA ASP A 107 3.09 11.42 18.81
C ASP A 107 1.97 12.23 18.12
N MET A 108 1.48 11.75 16.98
CA MET A 108 0.50 12.43 16.13
C MET A 108 -0.85 11.70 16.09
N LYS A 109 -1.29 11.21 17.26
CA LYS A 109 -2.49 10.35 17.42
C LYS A 109 -3.76 10.91 16.77
N GLN A 110 -3.98 12.23 16.85
CA GLN A 110 -5.18 12.85 16.29
C GLN A 110 -5.21 12.88 14.75
N ARG A 111 -4.07 13.12 14.10
CA ARG A 111 -4.01 13.10 12.62
C ARG A 111 -4.10 11.68 12.08
N GLN A 112 -3.59 10.72 12.84
CA GLN A 112 -3.76 9.30 12.54
C GLN A 112 -5.24 8.89 12.60
N ALA A 113 -5.98 9.30 13.63
CA ALA A 113 -7.41 9.01 13.73
C ALA A 113 -8.22 9.56 12.54
N TYR A 114 -7.98 10.81 12.14
CA TYR A 114 -8.65 11.38 10.96
C TYR A 114 -8.34 10.62 9.66
N LEU A 115 -7.07 10.20 9.49
CA LEU A 115 -6.65 9.40 8.35
C LEU A 115 -7.31 8.01 8.36
N ASP A 116 -7.39 7.37 9.53
CA ASP A 116 -8.02 6.06 9.70
C ASP A 116 -9.52 6.13 9.35
N ASP A 117 -10.24 7.13 9.86
CA ASP A 117 -11.66 7.34 9.58
C ASP A 117 -11.88 7.60 8.09
N SER A 118 -11.12 8.54 7.50
CA SER A 118 -11.22 8.88 6.08
C SER A 118 -10.92 7.67 5.18
N PHE A 119 -9.94 6.84 5.56
CA PHE A 119 -9.58 5.67 4.78
C PHE A 119 -10.65 4.56 4.91
N THR A 120 -11.23 4.40 6.09
CA THR A 120 -12.36 3.48 6.32
C THR A 120 -13.55 3.85 5.45
N ASP A 121 -13.96 5.13 5.46
CA ASP A 121 -15.05 5.63 4.62
C ASP A 121 -14.77 5.40 3.13
N ALA A 122 -13.55 5.67 2.68
CA ALA A 122 -13.16 5.46 1.29
C ALA A 122 -13.19 3.98 0.88
N LEU A 123 -12.84 3.05 1.77
CA LEU A 123 -12.97 1.62 1.52
C LEU A 123 -14.44 1.18 1.45
N ILE A 124 -15.29 1.73 2.31
CA ILE A 124 -16.74 1.46 2.27
C ILE A 124 -17.34 1.94 0.95
N GLU A 125 -16.98 3.13 0.49
CA GLU A 125 -17.42 3.65 -0.81
C GLU A 125 -16.84 2.85 -1.98
N LEU A 126 -15.57 2.43 -1.90
CA LEU A 126 -14.96 1.54 -2.89
C LEU A 126 -15.70 0.19 -2.99
N LYS A 127 -16.14 -0.37 -1.85
CA LYS A 127 -16.91 -1.62 -1.84
C LYS A 127 -18.22 -1.49 -2.63
N LYS A 128 -18.85 -0.32 -2.61
CA LYS A 128 -20.09 0.00 -3.35
C LYS A 128 -19.85 0.38 -4.81
N ALA A 129 -18.63 0.79 -5.17
CA ALA A 129 -18.32 1.28 -6.50
C ALA A 129 -18.45 0.20 -7.58
N ALA A 130 -18.92 0.62 -8.76
CA ALA A 130 -19.05 -0.26 -9.93
C ALA A 130 -17.68 -0.63 -10.53
N THR A 131 -16.73 0.30 -10.50
CA THR A 131 -15.35 0.08 -10.94
C THR A 131 -14.44 -0.12 -9.74
N ARG A 132 -13.70 -1.23 -9.76
CA ARG A 132 -12.75 -1.59 -8.70
C ARG A 132 -11.35 -1.74 -9.27
N PRO A 133 -10.31 -1.49 -8.46
CA PRO A 133 -8.93 -1.78 -8.85
C PRO A 133 -8.73 -3.30 -8.98
N PRO A 134 -7.63 -3.74 -9.62
CA PRO A 134 -7.26 -5.16 -9.63
C PRO A 134 -7.23 -5.76 -8.22
N SER A 135 -7.56 -7.06 -8.09
CA SER A 135 -7.67 -7.73 -6.79
C SER A 135 -6.40 -7.65 -5.95
N THR A 136 -5.22 -7.63 -6.57
CA THR A 136 -3.93 -7.46 -5.89
C THR A 136 -3.80 -6.08 -5.23
N VAL A 137 -4.19 -5.02 -5.95
CA VAL A 137 -4.21 -3.64 -5.43
C VAL A 137 -5.28 -3.48 -4.36
N LEU A 138 -6.44 -4.08 -4.56
CA LEU A 138 -7.51 -4.08 -3.57
C LEU A 138 -7.05 -4.76 -2.27
N LEU A 139 -6.42 -5.94 -2.36
CA LEU A 139 -5.87 -6.62 -1.20
C LEU A 139 -4.82 -5.77 -0.50
N TRP A 140 -3.94 -5.11 -1.26
CA TRP A 140 -2.95 -4.21 -0.70
C TRP A 140 -3.60 -3.08 0.11
N LEU A 141 -4.64 -2.42 -0.41
CA LEU A 141 -5.36 -1.37 0.32
C LEU A 141 -5.95 -1.87 1.64
N LEU A 142 -6.60 -3.04 1.59
CA LEU A 142 -7.20 -3.65 2.78
C LEU A 142 -6.13 -4.02 3.82
N MET A 143 -4.97 -4.51 3.39
CA MET A 143 -3.86 -4.84 4.29
C MET A 143 -3.23 -3.59 4.91
N ILE A 144 -3.03 -2.51 4.14
CA ILE A 144 -2.53 -1.24 4.67
C ILE A 144 -3.50 -0.69 5.72
N TRP A 145 -4.80 -0.70 5.44
CA TRP A 145 -5.82 -0.32 6.42
C TRP A 145 -5.73 -1.17 7.69
N ARG A 146 -5.70 -2.49 7.53
CA ARG A 146 -5.74 -3.43 8.66
C ARG A 146 -4.52 -3.36 9.57
N THR A 147 -3.36 -3.08 9.00
CA THR A 147 -2.07 -3.04 9.71
C THR A 147 -1.79 -1.69 10.36
N ASN A 148 -2.47 -0.62 9.93
CA ASN A 148 -2.23 0.75 10.43
C ASN A 148 -3.41 1.35 11.20
N SER A 149 -4.60 0.73 11.17
CA SER A 149 -5.75 1.19 11.95
C SER A 149 -5.46 1.16 13.45
N VAL A 150 -5.64 2.30 14.12
CA VAL A 150 -5.42 2.49 15.56
C VAL A 150 -6.53 1.84 16.40
N GLN A 151 -7.71 1.66 15.82
CA GLN A 151 -8.88 1.09 16.49
C GLN A 151 -8.79 -0.45 16.43
N GLY A 152 -8.51 -1.08 17.56
CA GLY A 152 -8.46 -2.55 17.69
C GLY A 152 -9.77 -3.30 17.39
N GLY A 153 -10.83 -2.59 17.00
CA GLY A 153 -12.07 -3.15 16.47
C GLY A 153 -12.15 -2.91 14.97
N GLY A 154 -11.77 -3.91 14.17
CA GLY A 154 -11.95 -3.87 12.72
C GLY A 154 -13.44 -3.84 12.35
N ASP A 155 -13.79 -3.03 11.36
CA ASP A 155 -15.10 -3.08 10.71
C ASP A 155 -15.32 -4.50 10.15
N GLN A 156 -16.34 -5.21 10.66
CA GLN A 156 -16.60 -6.61 10.27
C GLN A 156 -16.89 -6.77 8.77
N ALA A 157 -17.45 -5.75 8.11
CA ALA A 157 -17.71 -5.79 6.68
C ALA A 157 -16.43 -5.65 5.85
N ILE A 158 -15.43 -4.92 6.35
CA ILE A 158 -14.09 -4.84 5.74
C ILE A 158 -13.30 -6.14 6.01
N GLU A 159 -13.39 -6.69 7.23
CA GLU A 159 -12.77 -7.98 7.58
C GLU A 159 -13.33 -9.14 6.74
N GLY A 160 -14.65 -9.18 6.52
CA GLY A 160 -15.25 -10.13 5.59
C GLY A 160 -14.76 -9.95 4.16
N TRP A 161 -14.60 -8.69 3.73
CA TRP A 161 -14.10 -8.37 2.39
C TRP A 161 -12.64 -8.78 2.18
N ILE A 162 -11.79 -8.68 3.21
CA ILE A 162 -10.43 -9.22 3.20
C ILE A 162 -10.46 -10.71 2.86
N LEU A 163 -11.29 -11.49 3.57
CA LEU A 163 -11.38 -12.92 3.36
C LEU A 163 -11.91 -13.26 1.95
N GLU A 164 -12.88 -12.51 1.44
CA GLU A 164 -13.39 -12.68 0.06
C GLU A 164 -12.30 -12.45 -0.99
N VAL A 165 -11.49 -11.39 -0.84
CA VAL A 165 -10.40 -11.08 -1.79
C VAL A 165 -9.27 -12.09 -1.68
N MET A 166 -8.91 -12.53 -0.47
CA MET A 166 -7.90 -13.58 -0.26
C MET A 166 -8.33 -14.91 -0.89
N ASP A 167 -9.60 -15.29 -0.75
CA ASP A 167 -10.18 -16.49 -1.35
C ASP A 167 -10.13 -16.42 -2.89
N GLY A 168 -10.51 -15.29 -3.48
CA GLY A 168 -10.42 -15.06 -4.93
C GLY A 168 -8.99 -15.06 -5.49
N LEU A 169 -7.98 -14.86 -4.63
CA LEU A 169 -6.56 -14.94 -4.97
C LEU A 169 -5.89 -16.23 -4.51
N ALA A 170 -6.66 -17.17 -3.95
CA ALA A 170 -6.17 -18.43 -3.38
C ALA A 170 -5.04 -18.26 -2.35
N ILE A 171 -5.16 -17.25 -1.47
CA ILE A 171 -4.15 -16.95 -0.45
C ILE A 171 -4.50 -17.68 0.84
N CYS A 172 -3.65 -18.63 1.24
CA CYS A 172 -3.82 -19.42 2.47
C CYS A 172 -2.61 -19.33 3.42
N SER A 173 -1.53 -18.67 3.00
CA SER A 173 -0.30 -18.56 3.76
C SER A 173 0.26 -17.14 3.78
N TRP A 174 1.10 -16.85 4.79
CA TRP A 174 1.85 -15.60 4.84
C TRP A 174 2.71 -15.38 3.59
N SER A 175 3.33 -16.44 3.05
CA SER A 175 4.19 -16.32 1.88
C SER A 175 3.43 -15.86 0.64
N GLU A 176 2.23 -16.40 0.42
CA GLU A 176 1.38 -16.00 -0.71
C GLU A 176 0.90 -14.57 -0.55
N LEU A 177 0.42 -14.22 0.65
CA LEU A 177 0.00 -12.84 0.96
C LEU A 177 1.14 -11.86 0.74
N HIS A 178 2.32 -12.16 1.29
CA HIS A 178 3.51 -11.33 1.19
C HIS A 178 3.95 -11.13 -0.26
N ASN A 179 3.91 -12.19 -1.08
CA ASN A 179 4.23 -12.09 -2.51
C ASN A 179 3.29 -11.11 -3.24
N VAL A 180 1.97 -11.18 -2.95
CA VAL A 180 1.00 -10.25 -3.54
C VAL A 180 1.27 -8.81 -3.07
N LEU A 181 1.51 -8.60 -1.78
CA LEU A 181 1.80 -7.26 -1.24
C LEU A 181 3.06 -6.65 -1.85
N LYS A 182 4.12 -7.45 -2.02
CA LYS A 182 5.36 -7.03 -2.70
C LYS A 182 5.18 -6.71 -4.17
N SER A 183 4.24 -7.38 -4.86
CA SER A 183 3.92 -7.09 -6.26
C SER A 183 3.25 -5.72 -6.45
N VAL A 184 2.71 -5.14 -5.37
CA VAL A 184 2.05 -3.84 -5.35
C VAL A 184 3.00 -2.81 -4.73
N LEU A 185 3.11 -2.76 -3.40
CA LEU A 185 4.15 -2.00 -2.67
C LEU A 185 4.41 -2.60 -1.30
N TRP A 186 5.67 -2.79 -0.95
CA TRP A 186 6.02 -3.27 0.37
C TRP A 186 7.46 -2.91 0.75
N VAL A 187 7.67 -2.64 2.05
CA VAL A 187 9.01 -2.46 2.63
C VAL A 187 9.21 -3.52 3.71
N ASP A 188 9.96 -4.57 3.37
CA ASP A 188 10.08 -5.80 4.15
C ASP A 188 10.47 -5.49 5.62
N CYS A 189 11.51 -4.69 5.80
CA CYS A 189 12.06 -4.38 7.12
C CYS A 189 11.15 -3.52 8.00
N LEU A 190 10.19 -2.79 7.40
CA LEU A 190 9.29 -1.93 8.15
C LEU A 190 8.00 -2.66 8.54
N PHE A 191 7.50 -3.52 7.65
CA PHE A 191 6.15 -4.07 7.76
C PHE A 191 6.08 -5.56 8.05
N ASP A 192 7.07 -6.39 7.72
CA ASP A 192 6.95 -7.86 7.82
C ASP A 192 6.57 -8.32 9.22
N ALA A 193 7.38 -7.95 10.22
CA ALA A 193 7.24 -8.48 11.57
C ALA A 193 5.92 -8.08 12.24
N SER A 194 5.50 -6.81 12.08
CA SER A 194 4.24 -6.32 12.65
C SER A 194 3.04 -6.87 11.89
N SER A 195 3.08 -6.85 10.56
CA SER A 195 1.94 -7.27 9.74
C SER A 195 1.69 -8.77 9.85
N LYS A 196 2.75 -9.59 9.87
CA LYS A 196 2.61 -11.03 10.08
C LYS A 196 1.89 -11.35 11.39
N ARG A 197 2.27 -10.68 12.49
CA ARG A 197 1.61 -10.85 13.80
C ARG A 197 0.14 -10.41 13.77
N ILE A 198 -0.15 -9.27 13.12
CA ILE A 198 -1.51 -8.73 13.05
C ILE A 198 -2.43 -9.60 12.20
N LEU A 199 -1.89 -10.20 11.12
CA LEU A 199 -2.66 -10.90 10.08
C LEU A 199 -2.70 -12.41 10.27
N GLU A 200 -1.92 -12.96 11.19
CA GLU A 200 -1.91 -14.40 11.53
C GLU A 200 -3.32 -14.95 11.80
N PRO A 201 -4.19 -14.33 12.61
CA PRO A 201 -5.55 -14.83 12.83
C PRO A 201 -6.41 -14.84 11.56
N THR A 202 -6.18 -13.90 10.64
CA THR A 202 -6.91 -13.82 9.37
C THR A 202 -6.45 -14.91 8.41
N LEU A 203 -5.15 -15.17 8.36
CA LEU A 203 -4.55 -16.26 7.58
C LEU A 203 -5.02 -17.64 8.06
N GLU A 204 -5.10 -17.86 9.37
CA GLU A 204 -5.64 -19.10 9.94
C GLU A 204 -7.11 -19.34 9.56
N LYS A 205 -7.90 -18.27 9.45
CA LYS A 205 -9.30 -18.37 8.99
C LYS A 205 -9.36 -18.69 7.50
N ALA A 206 -8.54 -18.04 6.68
CA ALA A 206 -8.46 -18.29 5.25
C ALA A 206 -8.02 -19.75 4.95
N ALA A 207 -6.98 -20.23 5.64
CA ALA A 207 -6.50 -21.61 5.48
C ALA A 207 -7.55 -22.66 5.86
N ARG A 208 -8.31 -22.45 6.94
CA ARG A 208 -9.41 -23.34 7.34
C ARG A 208 -10.54 -23.37 6.32
N LYS A 209 -10.88 -22.23 5.72
CA LYS A 209 -11.89 -22.15 4.66
C LYS A 209 -11.42 -22.91 3.42
N GLY A 210 -10.16 -22.72 3.01
CA GLY A 210 -9.58 -23.41 1.85
C GLY A 210 -9.51 -24.94 2.04
N ALA A 211 -9.19 -25.42 3.24
CA ALA A 211 -9.16 -26.85 3.55
C ALA A 211 -10.53 -27.53 3.61
N GLY A 212 -11.62 -26.77 3.74
CA GLY A 212 -12.99 -27.29 3.85
C GLY A 212 -13.77 -27.41 2.54
N VAL A 213 -13.16 -27.12 1.39
CA VAL A 213 -13.81 -27.16 0.06
C VAL A 213 -13.62 -28.50 -0.66
N ASP A 214 -12.84 -29.43 -0.11
CA ASP A 214 -12.62 -30.80 -0.65
C ASP A 214 -13.46 -31.89 0.06
N SER A 215 -14.70 -31.60 0.48
CA SER A 215 -15.60 -32.62 1.09
C SER A 215 -17.03 -32.57 0.56
#